data_AF-A0A078LFQ1-F1
#
_entry.id   AF-A0A078LFQ1-F1
#
_cell.length_a   1.000
_cell.length_b   1.000
_cell.length_c   1.000
_cell.angle_alpha   90.00
_cell.angle_beta   90.00
_cell.angle_gamma   90.00
#
_symmetry.space_group_name_H-M   'P 1'
#
loop_
_entity.id
_entity.type
_entity.pdbx_description
1 polymer ?
#
loop_
_entity_poly.entity_id
_entity_poly.type
_entity_poly.pdbx_seq_one_letter_code
_entity_poly.pdbx_strand_id
1 'polypeptide(L)' 'MMSMDNMIIAGVRIYFPPGTDLPVPTPELRTFAIVSKDLPGHLVLEYKNRQWVPVLTRLFDDSAHAISAITSLSKKAWH' A
#
# COMPACT_ATOMS: atom_id res chain seq x y z
N MET A 1 0.85 -8.91 -19.62
CA MET A 1 0.86 -7.98 -18.48
C MET A 1 0.46 -8.78 -17.26
N MET A 2 1.29 -8.86 -16.21
CA MET A 2 0.84 -9.53 -14.98
C MET A 2 -0.34 -8.74 -14.41
N SER A 3 -1.46 -9.41 -14.15
CA SER A 3 -2.59 -8.79 -13.45
C SER A 3 -2.16 -8.52 -12.02
N MET A 4 -2.18 -7.26 -11.60
CA MET A 4 -1.86 -6.88 -10.22
C MET A 4 -3.14 -6.86 -9.41
N ASP A 5 -3.22 -7.74 -8.41
CA ASP A 5 -4.33 -7.75 -7.47
C ASP A 5 -4.36 -6.43 -6.71
N ASN A 6 -5.57 -5.90 -6.58
CA ASN A 6 -5.80 -4.64 -5.89
C ASN A 6 -7.14 -4.66 -5.16
N MET A 7 -7.21 -3.85 -4.11
CA MET A 7 -8.41 -3.66 -3.31
C MET A 7 -8.66 -2.18 -3.11
N ILE A 8 -9.93 -1.76 -3.17
CA ILE A 8 -10.36 -0.42 -2.76
C ILE A 8 -11.16 -0.55 -1.48
N ILE A 9 -10.67 0.08 -0.40
CA ILE A 9 -11.30 0.05 0.92
C ILE A 9 -11.14 1.41 1.59
N ALA A 10 -12.19 1.91 2.25
CA ALA A 10 -12.15 3.19 2.98
C ALA A 10 -11.58 4.38 2.15
N GLY A 11 -11.92 4.43 0.85
CA GLY A 11 -11.51 5.52 -0.05
C GLY A 11 -10.05 5.47 -0.52
N VAL A 12 -9.33 4.37 -0.27
CA VAL A 12 -7.95 4.19 -0.74
C VAL A 12 -7.81 2.92 -1.57
N ARG A 13 -6.84 2.93 -2.48
CA ARG A 13 -6.45 1.76 -3.27
C ARG A 13 -5.24 1.10 -2.63
N ILE A 14 -5.21 -0.23 -2.58
CA ILE A 14 -4.11 -1.02 -2.07
C ILE A 14 -3.71 -2.03 -3.15
N TYR A 15 -2.43 -1.99 -3.56
CA TYR A 15 -1.84 -2.98 -4.46
C TYR A 15 -1.17 -4.11 -3.69
N PHE A 16 -1.28 -5.32 -4.25
CA PHE A 16 -0.62 -6.54 -3.79
C PHE A 16 0.30 -7.05 -4.91
N PRO A 17 1.48 -6.45 -5.08
CA PRO A 17 2.37 -6.84 -6.17
C PRO A 17 2.92 -8.26 -5.94
N PRO A 18 3.00 -9.11 -6.99
CA PRO A 18 3.66 -10.41 -6.91
C PRO A 18 5.20 -10.29 -6.85
N GLY A 19 5.74 -9.07 -7.00
CA GLY A 19 7.16 -8.78 -7.07
C GLY A 19 7.50 -7.37 -6.58
N THR A 20 8.61 -6.83 -7.08
CA THR A 20 9.10 -5.48 -6.74
C THR A 20 8.56 -4.38 -7.64
N ASP A 21 7.94 -4.75 -8.76
CA ASP A 21 7.41 -3.79 -9.73
C ASP A 21 6.10 -3.19 -9.21
N LEU A 22 6.10 -1.88 -9.04
CA LEU A 22 4.93 -1.11 -8.64
C LEU A 22 4.53 -0.14 -9.76
N PRO A 23 3.29 -0.19 -10.26
CA PRO A 23 2.83 0.71 -11.30
C PRO A 23 2.69 2.13 -10.74
N VAL A 24 2.62 3.10 -11.66
CA VAL A 24 2.14 4.44 -11.34
C VAL A 24 0.62 4.38 -11.21
N PRO A 25 0.04 4.65 -10.03
CA PRO A 25 -1.41 4.65 -9.87
C PRO A 25 -2.06 5.85 -10.54
N THR A 26 -3.34 5.70 -10.88
CA THR A 26 -4.18 6.84 -11.27
C THR A 26 -4.34 7.82 -10.09
N PRO A 27 -4.39 9.14 -10.33
CA PRO A 27 -4.38 10.14 -9.27
C PRO A 27 -5.71 10.25 -8.51
N GLU A 28 -6.78 9.56 -8.93
CA GLU A 28 -8.10 9.69 -8.31
C GLU A 28 -8.16 9.17 -6.87
N LEU A 29 -7.31 8.20 -6.54
CA LEU A 29 -7.31 7.55 -5.22
C LEU A 29 -5.92 7.63 -4.61
N ARG A 30 -5.87 8.01 -3.33
CA ARG A 30 -4.70 7.79 -2.49
C ARG A 30 -4.39 6.30 -2.52
N THR A 31 -3.17 5.97 -2.95
CA THR A 31 -2.81 4.60 -3.30
C THR A 31 -1.63 4.12 -2.47
N PHE A 32 -1.77 2.91 -1.96
CA PHE A 32 -0.80 2.20 -1.15
C PHE A 32 -0.41 0.88 -1.82
N ALA A 33 0.71 0.30 -1.37
CA ALA A 33 1.13 -1.04 -1.73
C ALA A 33 1.60 -1.79 -0.49
N ILE A 34 1.30 -3.09 -0.44
CA ILE A 34 1.78 -4.01 0.59
C ILE A 34 2.79 -4.93 -0.08
N VAL A 35 4.08 -4.74 0.21
CA VAL A 35 5.18 -5.49 -0.40
C VAL A 35 5.76 -6.46 0.63
N SER A 36 5.89 -7.73 0.26
CA SER A 36 6.50 -8.77 1.12
C SER A 36 7.70 -9.46 0.50
N LYS A 37 7.95 -9.27 -0.80
CA LYS A 37 9.03 -9.97 -1.50
C LYS A 37 10.38 -9.57 -0.91
N ASP A 38 11.18 -10.56 -0.54
CA ASP A 38 12.52 -10.44 0.04
C ASP A 38 12.57 -9.73 1.42
N LEU A 39 11.44 -9.66 2.13
CA LEU A 39 11.32 -9.10 3.48
C LEU A 39 10.81 -10.15 4.48
N PRO A 40 11.20 -10.07 5.76
CA PRO A 40 10.66 -10.95 6.80
C PRO A 40 9.19 -10.65 7.17
N GLY A 41 8.57 -9.65 6.52
CA GLY A 41 7.19 -9.24 6.74
C GLY A 41 6.72 -8.30 5.62
N HIS A 42 5.62 -7.60 5.88
CA HIS A 42 4.96 -6.71 4.93
C HIS A 42 5.36 -5.25 5.17
N LEU A 43 5.92 -4.61 4.15
CA LEU A 43 6.18 -3.18 4.10
C LEU A 43 5.01 -2.43 3.45
N VAL A 44 4.57 -1.34 4.08
CA VAL A 44 3.54 -0.46 3.52
C VAL A 44 4.18 0.75 2.86
N LEU A 45 3.92 0.90 1.57
CA LEU A 45 4.33 2.03 0.77
C LEU A 45 3.11 2.87 0.39
N GLU A 46 3.29 4.18 0.27
CA GLU A 46 2.32 5.12 -0.31
C GLU A 46 2.91 5.74 -1.56
N TYR A 47 2.08 5.92 -2.58
CA TYR A 47 2.44 6.70 -3.75
C TYR A 47 2.16 8.18 -3.49
N LYS A 48 3.21 8.97 -3.33
CA LYS A 48 3.14 10.43 -3.17
C LYS A 48 4.31 11.11 -3.87
N ASN A 49 4.12 12.33 -4.37
CA ASN A 49 5.17 13.08 -5.08
C ASN A 49 5.83 12.27 -6.21
N ARG A 50 5.03 11.49 -6.94
CA ARG A 50 5.45 10.60 -8.04
C ARG A 50 6.39 9.46 -7.64
N GLN A 51 6.45 9.11 -6.36
CA GLN A 51 7.33 8.06 -5.84
C GLN A 51 6.61 7.17 -4.83
N TRP A 52 7.05 5.92 -4.75
CA TRP A 52 6.66 5.00 -3.69
C TRP A 52 7.56 5.20 -2.48
N VAL A 53 6.97 5.51 -1.33
CA VAL A 53 7.72 5.77 -0.10
C VAL A 53 7.16 4.98 1.08
N PRO A 54 8.01 4.51 2.00
CA PRO A 54 7.55 3.92 3.25
C PRO A 54 6.73 4.93 4.06
N VAL A 55 5.57 4.49 4.55
CA VAL A 55 4.66 5.33 5.36
C VAL A 55 4.83 5.05 6.84
N LEU A 56 5.31 3.86 7.17
CA LEU A 56 5.47 3.37 8.53
C LEU A 56 6.89 2.82 8.68
N THR A 57 7.49 3.03 9.84
CA THR A 57 8.86 2.57 10.16
C THR A 57 8.91 1.10 10.60
N ARG A 58 7.82 0.35 10.43
CA ARG A 58 7.70 -1.05 10.84
C ARG A 58 7.28 -1.93 9.67
N LEU A 59 7.72 -3.19 9.73
CA LEU A 59 7.13 -4.28 8.98
C LEU A 59 5.92 -4.84 9.74
N PHE A 60 4.99 -5.43 9.02
CA PHE A 60 3.83 -6.12 9.57
C PHE A 60 3.98 -7.63 9.36
N ASP A 61 3.58 -8.42 10.34
CA ASP A 61 3.67 -9.88 10.26
C ASP A 61 2.72 -10.48 9.22
N ASP A 62 1.59 -9.79 8.95
CA ASP A 62 0.63 -10.18 7.93
C ASP A 62 -0.03 -8.98 7.22
N SER A 63 -0.67 -9.29 6.10
CA SER A 63 -1.36 -8.31 5.26
C SER A 63 -2.60 -7.71 5.92
N ALA A 64 -3.30 -8.41 6.82
CA ALA A 64 -4.49 -7.91 7.49
C ALA A 64 -4.16 -6.76 8.44
N HIS A 65 -3.08 -6.90 9.22
CA HIS A 65 -2.56 -5.81 10.05
C HIS A 65 -2.07 -4.61 9.21
N ALA A 66 -1.44 -4.87 8.06
CA ALA A 66 -1.05 -3.81 7.13
C ALA A 66 -2.26 -3.06 6.56
N ILE A 67 -3.31 -3.78 6.14
CA ILE A 67 -4.58 -3.20 5.66
C ILE A 67 -5.24 -2.36 6.77
N SER A 68 -5.30 -2.88 8.00
CA SER A 68 -5.84 -2.16 9.15
C SER A 68 -5.09 -0.84 9.42
N ALA A 69 -3.76 -0.86 9.32
CA ALA A 69 -2.96 0.36 9.45
C ALA A 69 -3.22 1.36 8.30
N ILE A 70 -3.32 0.90 7.05
CA ILE A 70 -3.64 1.74 5.89
C ILE A 70 -5.01 2.41 6.06
N THR A 71 -6.04 1.64 6.44
CA THR A 71 -7.40 2.18 6.67
C THR A 71 -7.45 3.16 7.85
N SER A 72 -6.57 3.00 8.85
CA SER A 72 -6.44 3.96 9.95
C SER A 72 -5.75 5.26 9.50
N LEU A 73 -4.73 5.16 8.64
CA LEU A 73 -4.03 6.30 8.05
C LEU A 73 -4.92 7.10 7.10
N SER A 74 -5.83 6.43 6.38
CA SER A 74 -6.76 7.10 5.47
C SER A 74 -7.79 7.95 6.23
N LYS A 75 -8.28 7.47 7.37
CA LYS A 75 -9.22 8.22 8.24
C LYS A 75 -8.60 9.45 8.88
N LYS A 76 -7.31 9.40 9.28
CA LYS A 76 -6.62 10.54 9.90
C LYS A 76 -6.40 11.73 8.97
N ALA A 77 -6.48 11.54 7.65
CA ALA A 77 -6.30 12.62 6.68
C ALA A 77 -7.54 13.55 6.54
N TRP A 78 -8.63 13.28 7.26
CA TRP A 78 -9.91 14.02 7.21
C TRP A 78 -10.17 14.93 8.43
N HIS A 79 -9.12 15.36 9.14
CA HIS A 79 -9.22 16.31 10.25
C HIS A 79 -8.37 17.55 10.02
#